data_AF-A0A1J7GWZ6-F1
#
_entry.id   AF-A0A1J7GWZ6-F1
#
_cell.length_a   1.000
_cell.length_b   1.000
_cell.length_c   1.000
_cell.angle_alpha   90.00
_cell.angle_beta   90.00
_cell.angle_gamma   90.00
#
_symmetry.space_group_name_H-M   'P 1'
#
loop_
_entity.id
_entity.type
_entity.pdbx_description
1 polymer ?
#
loop_
_entity_poly.entity_id
_entity_poly.type
_entity_poly.pdbx_seq_one_letter_code
_entity_poly.pdbx_strand_id
1 'polypeptide(L)'
;MGAVEKKLKEMEIDYVRATVEEGGIQVDQLFFHDPDGFMIEICNCDSLPVIPLVGEVARACSRVNLQIMQNQNQIKMVKHL
;
A
#
# COMPACT_ATOMS: atom_id res chain seq x y z
N MET A 1 -8.49 -5.98 11.50
CA MET A 1 -9.89 -6.16 11.06
C MET A 1 -10.97 -5.87 12.11
N GLY A 2 -10.64 -5.66 13.39
CA GLY A 2 -11.65 -5.62 14.46
C GLY A 2 -12.81 -4.61 14.32
N ALA A 3 -12.61 -3.47 13.64
CA ALA A 3 -13.71 -2.52 13.39
C ALA A 3 -14.80 -3.11 12.47
N VAL A 4 -14.39 -3.87 11.45
CA VAL A 4 -15.29 -4.53 10.51
C VAL A 4 -16.02 -5.67 11.21
N GLU A 5 -15.30 -6.54 11.91
CA GLU A 5 -15.87 -7.66 12.68
C GLU A 5 -16.92 -7.18 13.70
N LYS A 6 -16.62 -6.08 14.42
CA LYS A 6 -17.58 -5.45 15.34
C LYS A 6 -18.83 -5.01 14.60
N LYS A 7 -18.69 -4.36 13.45
CA LYS A 7 -19.83 -3.84 12.68
C LYS A 7 -20.70 -4.95 12.11
N LEU A 8 -20.10 -6.02 11.58
CA LEU A 8 -20.81 -7.20 11.09
C LEU A 8 -21.63 -7.86 12.20
N LYS A 9 -21.04 -7.99 13.40
CA LYS A 9 -21.74 -8.52 14.58
C LYS A 9 -22.93 -7.64 15.00
N GLU A 10 -22.79 -6.33 14.98
CA GLU A 10 -23.89 -5.38 15.26
C GLU A 10 -25.02 -5.48 14.22
N MET A 11 -24.70 -5.89 13.00
CA MET A 11 -25.66 -6.08 11.89
C MET A 11 -26.20 -7.52 11.82
N GLU A 12 -25.80 -8.41 12.73
CA GLU A 12 -26.15 -9.83 12.73
C GLU A 12 -25.79 -10.54 11.41
N ILE A 13 -24.68 -10.12 10.79
CA ILE A 13 -24.12 -10.74 9.58
C ILE A 13 -23.01 -11.71 9.99
N ASP A 14 -23.20 -12.97 9.62
CA ASP A 14 -22.19 -14.01 9.78
C ASP A 14 -21.00 -13.76 8.86
N TYR A 15 -19.80 -14.05 9.36
CA TYR A 15 -18.57 -13.94 8.60
C TYR A 15 -17.61 -15.09 8.92
N VAL A 16 -16.72 -15.35 7.96
CA VAL A 16 -15.63 -16.32 8.09
C VAL A 16 -14.31 -15.57 8.00
N ARG A 17 -13.36 -15.91 8.88
CA ARG A 17 -12.00 -15.41 8.81
C ARG A 17 -11.06 -16.50 8.33
N ALA A 18 -10.11 -16.12 7.48
CA ALA A 18 -9.03 -16.98 7.06
C ALA A 18 -7.72 -16.18 7.05
N THR A 19 -6.60 -16.89 7.19
CA THR A 19 -5.27 -16.33 6.94
C THR A 19 -4.68 -17.11 5.79
N VAL A 20 -4.20 -16.41 4.77
CA VAL A 20 -3.57 -16.99 3.59
C VAL A 20 -2.10 -16.59 3.54
N GLU A 21 -1.26 -17.46 2.99
CA GLU A 21 0.15 -17.18 2.78
C GLU A 21 0.47 -17.24 1.29
N GLU A 22 0.97 -16.13 0.74
CA GLU A 22 1.40 -16.03 -0.66
C GLU A 22 2.79 -15.38 -0.70
N GLY A 23 3.75 -16.03 -1.36
CA GLY A 23 5.11 -15.51 -1.48
C GLY A 23 5.82 -15.31 -0.12
N GLY A 24 5.42 -16.06 0.92
CA GLY A 24 5.91 -15.90 2.29
C GLY A 24 5.31 -14.72 3.06
N ILE A 25 4.30 -14.03 2.50
CA ILE A 25 3.55 -12.96 3.15
C ILE A 25 2.23 -13.54 3.61
N GLN A 26 1.92 -13.37 4.90
CA GLN A 26 0.63 -13.73 5.46
C GLN A 26 -0.32 -12.55 5.41
N VAL A 27 -1.55 -12.80 4.98
CA VAL A 27 -2.61 -11.79 4.92
C VAL A 27 -3.88 -12.36 5.53
N ASP A 28 -4.51 -11.57 6.39
CA ASP A 28 -5.81 -11.94 6.93
C ASP A 28 -6.89 -11.53 5.93
N GLN A 29 -7.89 -12.40 5.78
CA GLN A 29 -9.07 -12.22 4.95
C GLN A 29 -10.32 -12.46 5.80
N LEU A 30 -11.36 -11.69 5.50
CA LEU A 30 -12.68 -11.82 6.07
C LEU A 30 -13.69 -11.92 4.92
N PHE A 31 -14.54 -12.94 4.99
CA PHE A 31 -15.56 -13.23 3.99
C PHE A 31 -16.94 -13.14 4.63
N PHE A 32 -17.89 -12.50 3.96
CA PHE A 32 -19.29 -12.47 4.39
C PHE A 32 -20.20 -12.31 3.17
N HIS A 33 -21.49 -12.56 3.35
CA HIS A 33 -22.50 -12.23 2.35
C HIS A 33 -23.20 -10.93 2.74
N ASP A 34 -23.41 -10.04 1.77
CA ASP A 34 -24.29 -8.89 1.97
C ASP A 34 -25.77 -9.31 1.96
N PRO A 35 -26.71 -8.41 2.29
CA PRO A 35 -28.14 -8.74 2.31
C PRO A 35 -28.71 -9.18 0.96
N ASP A 36 -28.06 -8.82 -0.16
CA ASP A 36 -28.45 -9.21 -1.51
C ASP A 36 -27.82 -10.57 -1.92
N GLY A 37 -26.99 -11.16 -1.06
CA GLY A 37 -26.35 -12.47 -1.24
C GLY A 37 -25.00 -12.42 -1.93
N PHE A 38 -24.47 -11.24 -2.28
CA PHE A 38 -23.14 -11.13 -2.87
C PHE A 38 -22.07 -11.45 -1.83
N MET A 39 -21.06 -12.23 -2.25
CA MET A 39 -19.91 -12.54 -1.40
C MET A 39 -18.94 -11.35 -1.43
N ILE A 40 -18.61 -10.85 -0.25
CA ILE A 40 -17.64 -9.76 -0.06
C ILE A 40 -16.42 -10.32 0.67
N GLU A 41 -15.25 -10.02 0.12
CA GLU A 41 -13.95 -10.26 0.74
C GLU A 41 -13.35 -8.93 1.22
N ILE A 42 -12.85 -8.91 2.46
CA ILE A 42 -12.05 -7.82 3.03
C ILE A 42 -10.69 -8.38 3.44
N CYS A 43 -9.62 -7.75 2.96
CA CYS A 43 -8.24 -8.18 3.16
C CYS A 43 -7.44 -7.06 3.85
N ASN A 44 -6.61 -7.37 4.87
CA ASN A 44 -5.90 -6.32 5.61
C ASN A 44 -4.67 -5.76 4.89
N CYS A 45 -4.10 -6.44 3.89
CA CYS A 45 -3.05 -5.97 2.96
C CYS A 45 -1.83 -5.20 3.54
N ASP A 46 -1.70 -5.06 4.85
CA ASP A 46 -0.73 -4.17 5.52
C ASP A 46 0.73 -4.59 5.23
N SER A 47 0.93 -5.89 4.96
CA SER A 47 2.23 -6.49 4.68
C SER A 47 2.51 -6.67 3.18
N LEU A 48 1.58 -6.27 2.30
CA LEU A 48 1.79 -6.37 0.86
C LEU A 48 2.76 -5.28 0.38
N PRO A 49 3.67 -5.59 -0.54
CA PRO A 49 4.58 -4.60 -1.11
C PRO A 49 3.80 -3.56 -1.91
N VAL A 50 3.90 -2.30 -1.50
CA VAL A 50 3.33 -1.18 -2.28
C VAL A 50 4.28 -0.87 -3.42
N ILE A 51 3.85 -1.19 -4.65
CA ILE A 51 4.58 -0.82 -5.86
C ILE A 51 3.94 0.45 -6.41
N PRO A 52 4.67 1.59 -6.47
CA PRO A 52 4.16 2.80 -7.10
C PRO A 52 3.86 2.54 -8.58
N LEU A 53 2.64 2.87 -9.01
CA LEU A 53 2.29 2.93 -10.41
C LEU A 53 2.99 4.19 -10.98
N VAL A 54 4.06 4.00 -11.76
CA VAL A 54 5.10 4.99 -12.08
C VAL A 54 4.58 6.32 -12.67
N GLY A 55 5.16 7.43 -12.20
CA GLY A 55 5.16 8.74 -12.87
C GLY A 55 5.52 9.90 -11.95
N GLU A 56 6.82 10.09 -11.68
CA GLU A 56 7.42 11.17 -10.86
C GLU A 56 6.95 11.25 -9.41
N VAL A 57 7.94 11.17 -8.49
CA VAL A 57 7.92 11.70 -7.13
C VAL A 57 6.50 12.07 -6.68
N ALA A 58 5.78 11.13 -6.06
CA ALA A 58 4.67 11.52 -5.22
C ALA A 58 5.28 12.53 -4.25
N ARG A 59 5.08 13.82 -4.54
CA ARG A 59 5.60 14.92 -3.74
C ARG A 59 4.91 14.72 -2.42
N ALA A 60 5.57 14.00 -1.52
CA ALA A 60 5.24 14.00 -0.12
C ALA A 60 5.27 15.49 0.22
N CYS A 61 4.10 16.08 0.46
CA CYS A 61 3.98 17.45 0.90
C CYS A 61 4.48 17.55 2.35
N SER A 62 5.69 17.07 2.64
CA SER A 62 6.47 17.56 3.76
C SER A 62 7.11 18.86 3.28
N ARG A 63 6.66 19.99 3.87
CA ARG A 63 7.22 21.32 3.64
C ARG A 63 8.68 21.36 4.10
N VAL A 64 9.61 20.83 3.30
CA VAL A 64 11.04 20.89 3.60
C VAL A 64 11.66 22.01 2.78
N ASN A 65 12.23 22.99 3.49
CA ASN A 65 12.90 24.15 2.94
C ASN A 65 14.24 23.71 2.30
N LEU A 66 14.33 23.73 0.97
CA LEU A 66 15.51 23.26 0.23
C LEU A 66 16.56 24.38 0.16
N GLN A 67 17.56 24.36 1.05
CA GLN A 67 18.78 25.15 0.88
C GLN A 67 19.67 24.47 -0.16
N ILE A 68 19.87 25.14 -1.29
CA ILE A 68 20.65 24.71 -2.45
C ILE A 68 22.15 24.71 -2.08
N MET A 69 22.79 23.53 -2.06
CA MET A 69 24.25 23.41 -2.16
C MET A 69 24.63 23.04 -3.60
N GLN A 70 25.02 24.04 -4.40
CA GLN A 70 25.69 23.82 -5.68
C GLN A 70 27.17 23.54 -5.43
N ASN A 71 27.58 22.28 -5.50
CA ASN A 71 29.01 21.94 -5.52
C ASN A 71 29.46 21.67 -6.97
N GLN A 72 30.48 22.42 -7.37
CA GLN A 72 31.09 22.47 -8.70
C GLN A 72 31.74 21.14 -9.08
N ASN A 73 31.61 20.71 -10.34
CA ASN A 73 32.58 19.81 -10.96
C ASN A 73 32.81 20.22 -12.42
N GLN A 74 33.96 20.85 -12.67
CA GLN A 74 34.56 20.97 -14.01
C GLN A 74 35.17 19.62 -14.39
N ILE A 75 34.85 19.08 -15.57
CA ILE A 75 35.67 18.05 -16.21
C ILE A 75 36.05 18.56 -17.60
N LYS A 76 37.34 18.90 -17.74
CA LYS A 76 38.01 19.08 -19.03
C LYS A 76 38.13 17.71 -19.72
N MET A 77 37.85 17.64 -21.03
CA MET A 77 38.51 16.68 -21.91
C MET A 77 38.89 17.33 -23.24
N VAL A 78 40.20 17.46 -23.44
CA VAL A 78 40.84 17.58 -24.75
C VAL A 78 41.19 16.16 -25.21
N LYS A 79 40.82 15.78 -26.45
CA LYS A 79 41.68 15.01 -27.38
C LYS A 79 40.99 14.72 -28.73
N HIS A 80 41.68 15.15 -29.79
CA HIS A 80 41.85 14.55 -31.12
C HIS A 80 40.61 14.12 -31.93
N LEU A 81 40.25 14.95 -32.92
CA LEU A 81 40.68 14.85 -34.33
C LEU A 81 40.48 16.21 -35.02
#